data_AF-A0A318PHW5-F1
#
_entry.id   AF-A0A318PHW5-F1
#
_cell.length_a   1.000
_cell.length_b   1.000
_cell.length_c   1.000
_cell.angle_alpha   90.00
_cell.angle_beta   90.00
_cell.angle_gamma   90.00
#
_symmetry.space_group_name_H-M   'P 1'
#
loop_
_entity.id
_entity.type
_entity.pdbx_description
1 polymer ?
#
loop_
_entity_poly.entity_id
_entity_poly.type
_entity_poly.pdbx_seq_one_letter_code
_entity_poly.pdbx_strand_id
1 'polypeptide(L)' 'MTPVAIRVKKRRDTLRKAGLRPVQIWVPDTRAKGFDEECRRQAMLVALADTHEPDIASFLDAAAADLDGWEA' A
#
# COMPACT_ATOMS: atom_id res chain seq x y z
N MET A 1 30.91 0.37 -2.41
CA MET A 1 29.48 0.62 -2.10
C MET A 1 28.70 0.59 -3.41
N THR A 2 27.70 -0.27 -3.55
CA THR A 2 26.97 -0.39 -4.83
C THR A 2 26.07 0.84 -5.05
N PRO A 3 26.12 1.50 -6.21
CA PRO A 3 25.27 2.67 -6.48
C PRO A 3 23.78 2.35 -6.32
N VAL A 4 23.01 3.32 -5.78
CA VAL A 4 21.57 3.17 -5.54
C VAL A 4 20.83 2.71 -6.80
N ALA A 5 21.19 3.27 -7.96
CA ALA A 5 20.59 2.90 -9.25
C ALA A 5 20.73 1.40 -9.57
N ILE A 6 21.90 0.82 -9.31
CA ILE A 6 22.17 -0.61 -9.55
C ILE A 6 21.34 -1.47 -8.60
N ARG A 7 21.22 -1.07 -7.33
CA ARG A 7 20.40 -1.79 -6.33
C ARG A 7 18.91 -1.75 -6.69
N VAL A 8 18.40 -0.59 -7.09
CA VAL A 8 17.01 -0.42 -7.55
C VAL A 8 16.74 -1.25 -8.80
N LYS A 9 17.66 -1.25 -9.77
CA LYS A 9 17.54 -2.08 -10.98
C LYS A 9 17.48 -3.56 -10.65
N LYS A 10 18.41 -4.08 -9.83
CA LYS A 10 18.44 -5.49 -9.42
C LYS A 10 17.12 -5.91 -8.77
N ARG A 11 16.58 -5.09 -7.85
CA ARG A 11 15.30 -5.40 -7.19
C ARG A 11 14.11 -5.41 -8.16
N ARG A 12 14.03 -4.43 -9.07
CA ARG A 12 12.98 -4.40 -10.11
C ARG A 12 13.06 -5.61 -11.03
N ASP A 13 14.26 -6.04 -11.41
CA ASP A 13 14.46 -7.21 -12.26
C ASP A 13 14.01 -8.51 -11.56
N THR A 14 14.26 -8.66 -10.25
CA THR A 14 13.73 -9.79 -9.46
C THR A 14 12.21 -9.77 -9.39
N LEU A 15 11.58 -8.62 -9.11
CA LEU A 15 10.12 -8.51 -9.02
C LEU A 15 9.45 -8.81 -10.36
N ARG A 16 10.04 -8.38 -11.49
CA ARG A 16 9.54 -8.74 -12.82
C ARG A 16 9.61 -10.25 -13.09
N LYS A 17 10.68 -10.92 -12.66
CA LYS A 17 10.78 -12.38 -12.77
C LYS A 17 9.74 -13.12 -11.94
N ALA A 18 9.30 -12.53 -10.83
CA ALA A 18 8.19 -13.04 -10.01
C ALA A 18 6.80 -12.70 -10.59
N GLY A 19 6.71 -12.15 -11.80
CA GLY A 19 5.44 -11.81 -12.46
C GLY A 19 4.86 -10.45 -12.06
N LEU A 20 5.56 -9.66 -11.24
CA LEU A 20 5.07 -8.36 -10.78
C LEU A 20 5.40 -7.24 -11.77
N ARG A 21 4.45 -6.33 -11.99
CA ARG A 21 4.63 -5.14 -12.81
C ARG A 21 4.80 -3.90 -11.92
N PRO A 22 5.86 -3.09 -12.10
CA PRO A 22 6.01 -1.84 -11.36
C PRO A 22 4.93 -0.84 -11.79
N VAL A 23 4.24 -0.25 -10.82
CA VAL A 23 3.33 0.88 -11.02
C VAL A 23 3.98 2.13 -10.41
N GLN A 24 4.01 3.22 -11.17
CA GLN A 24 4.43 4.53 -10.66
C GLN A 24 3.20 5.40 -10.51
N ILE A 25 2.88 5.73 -9.27
CA ILE A 25 1.84 6.69 -8.90
C ILE A 25 2.48 7.86 -8.17
N TRP A 26 1.88 9.03 -8.33
CA TRP A 26 2.19 10.18 -7.49
C TRP A 26 1.34 10.09 -6.23
N VAL A 27 1.99 10.15 -5.08
CA VAL A 27 1.34 10.20 -3.76
C VAL A 27 1.60 11.56 -3.13
N PRO A 28 0.74 12.04 -2.22
CA PRO A 28 1.01 13.28 -1.51
C PRO A 28 2.33 13.19 -0.73
N ASP A 29 3.06 14.31 -0.66
CA ASP A 29 4.31 14.36 0.10
C ASP A 29 4.01 14.30 1.60
N THR A 30 4.38 13.19 2.22
CA THR A 30 4.13 12.93 3.64
C THR A 30 4.93 13.84 4.58
N ARG A 31 5.88 14.63 4.05
CA ARG A 31 6.68 15.60 4.80
C ARG A 31 6.15 17.02 4.67
N ALA A 32 5.19 17.27 3.78
CA ALA A 32 4.60 18.59 3.63
C ALA A 32 3.85 18.99 4.90
N LYS A 33 3.92 20.27 5.26
CA LYS A 33 3.12 20.81 6.37
C LYS A 33 1.63 20.62 6.07
N GLY A 34 0.88 20.09 7.03
CA GLY A 34 -0.56 19.81 6.90
C GLY A 34 -0.89 18.44 6.31
N PHE A 35 0.11 17.58 6.04
CA PHE A 35 -0.15 16.21 5.60
C PHE A 35 -0.91 15.38 6.65
N ASP A 36 -0.69 15.65 7.93
CA ASP A 36 -1.39 15.00 9.04
C ASP A 36 -2.89 15.34 9.06
N GLU A 37 -3.24 16.59 8.75
CA GLU A 37 -4.63 17.03 8.60
C GLU A 37 -5.29 16.38 7.39
N GLU A 38 -4.60 16.33 6.25
CA GLU A 38 -5.09 15.66 5.04
C GLU A 38 -5.27 14.15 5.27
N CYS A 39 -4.30 13.51 5.94
CA CYS A 39 -4.38 12.11 6.32
C CYS A 39 -5.62 11.85 7.19
N ARG A 40 -5.86 12.69 8.20
CA ARG A 40 -7.05 12.61 9.06
C ARG A 40 -8.34 12.79 8.23
N ARG A 41 -8.36 13.77 7.34
CA ARG A 41 -9.52 14.06 6.47
C ARG A 41 -9.84 12.86 5.57
N GLN A 42 -8.84 12.26 4.94
CA GLN A 42 -9.05 11.10 4.07
C GLN A 42 -9.45 9.84 4.86
N ALA A 43 -8.83 9.60 6.02
CA ALA A 43 -9.22 8.48 6.88
C ALA A 43 -10.70 8.56 7.30
N MET A 44 -11.20 9.75 7.64
CA MET A 44 -12.62 9.94 7.96
C MET A 44 -13.53 9.68 6.76
N LEU A 45 -13.12 10.09 5.55
CA LEU A 45 -13.90 9.85 4.34
C LEU A 45 -13.99 8.36 4.00
N VAL A 46 -12.89 7.62 4.14
CA VAL A 46 -12.88 6.16 3.95
C VAL A 46 -13.77 5.49 4.98
N ALA A 47 -13.62 5.83 6.26
CA ALA A 47 -14.46 5.24 7.32
C ALA A 47 -15.96 5.51 7.08
N LEU A 48 -16.33 6.70 6.61
CA LEU A 48 -17.71 7.02 6.26
C LEU A 48 -18.20 6.27 5.01
N ALA A 49 -17.33 6.03 4.02
CA ALA A 49 -17.68 5.20 2.87
C ALA A 49 -17.91 3.75 3.29
N ASP A 50 -17.03 3.20 4.13
CA ASP A 50 -17.09 1.83 4.63
C ASP A 50 -18.37 1.54 5.43
N THR A 51 -18.95 2.53 6.12
CA THR A 51 -20.23 2.32 6.83
C THR A 51 -21.39 1.96 5.89
N HIS A 52 -21.26 2.22 4.59
CA HIS A 52 -22.28 1.93 3.58
C HIS A 52 -22.08 0.56 2.91
N GLU A 53 -21.00 -0.16 3.23
CA GLU A 53 -20.64 -1.41 2.54
C GLU A 53 -20.10 -2.46 3.53
N PRO A 54 -20.97 -3.03 4.39
CA PRO A 54 -20.56 -3.96 5.46
C PRO A 54 -19.89 -5.25 4.93
N ASP A 55 -20.17 -5.61 3.68
CA ASP A 55 -19.61 -6.78 3.01
C ASP A 55 -18.09 -6.64 2.79
N ILE A 56 -17.58 -5.42 2.61
CA ILE A 56 -16.13 -5.17 2.48
C ILE A 56 -15.42 -5.49 3.79
N ALA A 57 -15.96 -5.08 4.93
CA ALA A 57 -15.36 -5.36 6.23
C ALA A 57 -15.27 -6.88 6.49
N SER A 58 -16.36 -7.61 6.23
CA SER A 58 -16.36 -9.08 6.35
C SER A 58 -15.39 -9.75 5.38
N PHE A 59 -15.24 -9.22 4.16
CA PHE A 59 -14.28 -9.74 3.18
C PHE A 59 -12.83 -9.52 3.64
N LEU A 60 -12.51 -8.33 4.17
CA LEU A 60 -11.18 -8.01 4.68
C LEU A 60 -10.82 -8.83 5.91
N ASP A 61 -11.75 -9.04 6.85
CA ASP A 61 -11.54 -9.89 8.02
C ASP A 61 -11.26 -11.34 7.59
N ALA A 62 -12.02 -11.86 6.61
CA ALA A 62 -11.79 -13.19 6.06
C ALA A 62 -10.42 -13.30 5.35
N ALA A 63 -10.04 -12.29 4.57
CA ALA A 63 -8.74 -12.24 3.90
C ALA A 63 -7.58 -12.13 4.90
N ALA A 64 -7.76 -11.40 6.00
CA ALA A 64 -6.76 -11.26 7.06
C ALA A 64 -6.56 -12.58 7.83
N ALA A 65 -7.64 -13.31 8.10
CA ALA A 65 -7.58 -14.64 8.72
C ALA A 65 -6.87 -15.69 7.83
N ASP A 66 -6.93 -15.53 6.50
CA ASP A 66 -6.26 -16.40 5.53
C ASP A 66 -4.73 -16.12 5.41
N LEU A 67 -4.22 -15.07 6.07
CA LEU A 67 -2.79 -14.76 6.10
C LEU A 67 -1.99 -15.60 7.12
N ASP A 68 -2.62 -16.51 7.86
CA ASP A 68 -1.91 -17.45 8.73
C ASP A 68 -0.96 -18.32 7.90
N GLY A 69 0.35 -18.07 8.04
CA GLY A 69 1.42 -18.73 7.28
C GLY A 69 2.20 -17.83 6.32
N TRP A 70 1.93 -16.52 6.29
CA TRP A 70 2.72 -15.57 5.53
C TRP A 70 4.08 -15.29 6.19
N GLU A 71 5.13 -15.98 5.75
CA GLU A 71 6.53 -15.68 6.11
C GLU A 71 7.07 -14.55 5.23
N ALA A 72 7.58 -13.48 5.86
CA ALA A 72 8.06 -12.25 5.22
C ALA A 72 9.41 -12.40 4.49
#